data_AF-A0A370GIE4-F1
#
_entry.id   AF-A0A370GIE4-F1
#
_cell.length_a   1.000
_cell.length_b   1.000
_cell.length_c   1.000
_cell.angle_alpha   90.00
_cell.angle_beta   90.00
_cell.angle_gamma   90.00
#
_symmetry.space_group_name_H-M   'P 1'
#
loop_
_entity.id
_entity.type
_entity.pdbx_description
1 polymer ?
#
loop_
_entity_poly.entity_id
_entity_poly.type
_entity_poly.pdbx_seq_one_letter_code
_entity_poly.pdbx_strand_id
1 'polypeptide(L)'
;MTRHTIRRPDARAVGRITVTAAALTTLLTTSCGDPEPGPEPGGCTAAAFPAPFTDVDPCSAEAVLTAATAAVFSYRPAEQTDQRAAFRTARLLMDPGFATRTEPAAMVWAPITGALWQQWTTSGTTVTATARVTGDDHPADTATTSARVLTVTARPSDGGTPLHFTVYTHATRPNPAAGWQLSGLEVPS
;
A
#
# COMPACT_ATOMS: atom_id res chain seq x y z
N MET A 1 -41.33 -10.73 -41.87
CA MET A 1 -40.17 -10.42 -42.74
C MET A 1 -38.93 -10.46 -41.86
N THR A 2 -37.88 -11.26 -42.02
CA THR A 2 -37.47 -12.27 -43.01
C THR A 2 -36.35 -13.07 -42.32
N ARG A 3 -36.42 -14.42 -42.33
CA ARG A 3 -35.30 -15.28 -41.92
C ARG A 3 -34.15 -15.12 -42.90
N HIS A 4 -32.91 -15.03 -42.43
CA HIS A 4 -31.78 -15.50 -43.23
C HIS A 4 -30.79 -16.31 -42.40
N THR A 5 -30.52 -17.48 -42.95
CA THR A 5 -29.78 -18.62 -42.43
C THR A 5 -28.47 -18.73 -43.21
N ILE A 6 -27.44 -19.29 -42.56
CA ILE A 6 -26.38 -20.14 -43.14
C ILE A 6 -25.35 -19.45 -44.06
N ARG A 7 -24.06 -19.59 -43.70
CA ARG A 7 -23.08 -20.40 -44.48
C ARG A 7 -21.74 -20.50 -43.75
N ARG A 8 -21.41 -21.72 -43.29
CA ARG A 8 -20.04 -22.22 -43.30
C ARG A 8 -19.66 -22.56 -44.75
N PRO A 9 -18.41 -22.35 -45.15
CA PRO A 9 -17.78 -23.14 -46.20
C PRO A 9 -16.73 -24.07 -45.60
N ASP A 10 -16.86 -25.35 -45.96
CA ASP A 10 -15.87 -26.40 -45.81
C ASP A 10 -14.78 -26.31 -46.89
N ALA A 11 -13.66 -26.96 -46.56
CA ALA A 11 -12.88 -27.86 -47.42
C ALA A 11 -11.74 -27.31 -48.32
N ARG A 12 -10.53 -27.83 -47.97
CA ARG A 12 -9.47 -28.41 -48.83
C ARG A 12 -8.69 -27.37 -49.68
N ALA A 13 -7.39 -27.50 -49.94
CA ALA A 13 -6.56 -28.68 -50.14
C ALA A 13 -5.06 -28.30 -50.12
N VAL A 14 -4.23 -29.27 -49.73
CA VAL A 14 -2.97 -29.68 -50.37
C VAL A 14 -1.82 -28.66 -50.47
N GLY A 15 -0.73 -29.00 -49.77
CA GLY A 15 0.60 -28.44 -50.02
C GLY A 15 1.66 -29.15 -49.18
N ARG A 16 1.93 -30.41 -49.48
CA ARG A 16 3.12 -31.12 -48.97
C ARG A 16 4.35 -30.48 -49.63
N ILE A 17 5.19 -29.81 -48.83
CA ILE A 17 6.57 -29.52 -49.20
C ILE A 17 7.45 -30.09 -48.08
N THR A 18 7.97 -31.28 -48.34
CA THR A 18 9.13 -31.86 -47.66
C THR A 18 10.37 -31.14 -48.13
N VAL A 19 11.03 -30.40 -47.23
CA VAL A 19 12.43 -30.02 -47.37
C VAL A 19 13.16 -30.57 -46.15
N THR A 20 13.84 -31.70 -46.36
CA THR A 20 14.92 -32.20 -45.52
C THR A 20 16.11 -31.24 -45.63
N ALA A 21 16.52 -30.64 -44.52
CA ALA A 21 17.81 -29.96 -44.41
C ALA A 21 18.45 -30.29 -43.06
N ALA A 22 19.69 -30.74 -43.16
CA ALA A 22 20.56 -31.34 -42.16
C ALA A 22 20.55 -30.67 -40.77
N ALA A 23 20.35 -31.48 -39.73
CA ALA A 23 20.71 -31.14 -38.37
C ALA A 23 22.23 -31.24 -38.20
N LEU A 24 22.92 -30.09 -38.13
CA LEU A 24 24.18 -29.99 -37.41
C LEU A 24 23.84 -29.60 -35.97
N THR A 25 23.91 -30.56 -35.07
CA THR A 25 23.73 -30.35 -33.63
C THR A 25 25.07 -29.93 -33.03
N THR A 26 25.38 -28.64 -33.09
CA THR A 26 26.44 -28.05 -32.26
C THR A 26 25.88 -27.89 -30.85
N LEU A 27 26.30 -28.75 -29.91
CA LEU A 27 26.04 -28.54 -28.48
C LEU A 27 26.82 -27.31 -28.01
N LEU A 28 26.16 -26.15 -28.06
CA LEU A 28 26.53 -25.03 -27.20
C LEU A 28 25.85 -25.26 -25.86
N THR A 29 26.60 -25.74 -24.88
CA THR A 29 26.21 -25.67 -23.48
C THR A 29 26.23 -24.19 -23.08
N THR A 30 25.18 -23.45 -23.42
CA THR A 30 24.85 -22.21 -22.73
C THR A 30 24.44 -22.63 -21.32
N SER A 31 25.42 -22.66 -20.43
CA SER A 31 25.18 -22.58 -19.00
C SER A 31 24.30 -21.36 -18.77
N CYS A 32 23.01 -21.58 -18.54
CA CYS A 32 22.19 -20.63 -17.79
C CYS A 32 22.82 -20.60 -16.39
N GLY A 33 23.89 -19.82 -16.24
CA GLY A 33 24.24 -19.33 -14.92
C GLY A 33 23.05 -18.51 -14.50
N ASP A 34 22.25 -19.02 -13.58
CA ASP A 34 21.41 -18.16 -12.75
C ASP A 34 22.31 -17.01 -12.31
N PRO A 35 21.92 -15.74 -12.50
CA PRO A 35 22.67 -14.65 -11.91
C PRO A 35 22.75 -14.96 -10.42
N GLU A 36 23.95 -15.28 -9.95
CA GLU A 36 24.24 -15.28 -8.52
C GLU A 36 23.72 -13.93 -8.01
N PRO A 37 22.85 -13.90 -6.99
CA PRO A 37 22.49 -12.64 -6.36
C PRO A 37 23.79 -12.05 -5.83
N GLY A 38 24.37 -11.11 -6.59
CA GLY A 38 25.49 -10.32 -6.13
C GLY A 38 25.12 -9.72 -4.78
N PRO A 39 26.08 -9.56 -3.86
CA PRO A 39 25.79 -8.99 -2.55
C PRO A 39 25.02 -7.67 -2.74
N GLU A 40 23.76 -7.62 -2.30
CA GLU A 40 22.93 -6.43 -2.48
C GLU A 40 23.66 -5.23 -1.87
N PRO A 41 24.07 -4.23 -2.68
CA PRO A 41 24.78 -3.09 -2.13
C PRO A 41 23.76 -2.20 -1.40
N GLY A 42 23.77 -2.23 -0.07
CA GLY A 42 23.12 -1.23 0.78
C GLY A 42 21.86 -1.72 1.49
N GLY A 43 22.01 -2.73 2.34
CA GLY A 43 20.99 -3.08 3.32
C GLY A 43 20.60 -1.87 4.18
N CYS A 44 19.31 -1.78 4.51
CA CYS A 44 18.82 -0.77 5.43
C CYS A 44 19.40 -0.99 6.84
N THR A 45 19.91 0.07 7.46
CA THR A 45 20.52 0.04 8.81
C THR A 45 19.84 1.04 9.73
N ALA A 46 18.57 1.32 9.50
CA ALA A 46 17.80 2.27 10.26
C ALA A 46 17.64 1.81 11.72
N ALA A 47 17.74 2.76 12.65
CA ALA A 47 17.37 2.48 14.04
C ALA A 47 15.86 2.18 14.13
N ALA A 48 15.49 1.31 15.06
CA ALA A 48 14.09 1.04 15.37
C ALA A 48 13.36 2.33 15.78
N PHE A 49 12.06 2.41 15.47
CA PHE A 49 11.24 3.50 15.97
C PHE A 49 11.08 3.41 17.49
N PRO A 50 11.00 4.56 18.20
CA PRO A 50 10.69 4.54 19.62
C PRO A 50 9.24 4.12 19.86
N ALA A 51 8.91 3.85 21.13
CA ALA A 51 7.53 3.59 21.53
C ALA A 51 6.59 4.71 21.05
N PRO A 52 5.37 4.37 20.61
CA PRO A 52 4.73 3.05 20.65
C PRO A 52 5.01 2.16 19.43
N PHE A 53 5.95 2.50 18.56
CA PHE A 53 6.17 1.85 17.26
C PHE A 53 7.39 0.92 17.23
N THR A 54 7.82 0.39 18.37
CA THR A 54 9.02 -0.47 18.47
C THR A 54 8.95 -1.73 17.63
N ASP A 55 7.74 -2.20 17.32
CA ASP A 55 7.50 -3.40 16.53
C ASP A 55 7.39 -3.12 15.02
N VAL A 56 7.48 -1.85 14.61
CA VAL A 56 7.46 -1.44 13.20
C VAL A 56 8.87 -1.55 12.64
N ASP A 57 9.04 -2.39 11.62
CA ASP A 57 10.31 -2.49 10.89
C ASP A 57 10.54 -1.21 10.06
N PRO A 58 11.55 -0.38 10.40
CA PRO A 58 11.86 0.84 9.64
C PRO A 58 12.39 0.56 8.23
N CYS A 59 12.83 -0.67 7.95
CA CYS A 59 13.38 -1.08 6.67
C CYS A 59 12.32 -1.59 5.68
N SER A 60 11.09 -1.81 6.16
CA SER A 60 9.94 -2.20 5.34
C SER A 60 9.00 -1.01 5.11
N ALA A 61 8.91 -0.55 3.85
CA ALA A 61 7.98 0.52 3.47
C ALA A 61 6.53 0.14 3.84
N GLU A 62 6.12 -1.10 3.58
CA GLU A 62 4.77 -1.57 3.88
C GLU A 62 4.48 -1.59 5.38
N ALA A 63 5.45 -1.99 6.22
CA ALA A 63 5.29 -1.94 7.67
C ALA A 63 5.09 -0.51 8.17
N VAL A 64 5.88 0.45 7.67
CA VAL A 64 5.74 1.87 8.01
C VAL A 64 4.40 2.43 7.53
N LEU A 65 4.03 2.18 6.28
CA LEU A 65 2.78 2.68 5.69
C LEU A 65 1.54 2.15 6.41
N THR A 66 1.51 0.85 6.72
CA THR A 66 0.39 0.22 7.43
C THR A 66 0.28 0.72 8.87
N ALA A 67 1.40 0.79 9.61
CA ALA A 67 1.40 1.28 10.99
C ALA A 67 1.04 2.76 11.09
N ALA A 68 1.61 3.61 10.23
CA ALA A 68 1.31 5.04 10.22
C ALA A 68 -0.17 5.30 9.90
N THR A 69 -0.70 4.62 8.88
CA THR A 69 -2.11 4.74 8.50
C THR A 69 -3.03 4.25 9.61
N ALA A 70 -2.76 3.09 10.20
CA ALA A 70 -3.54 2.59 11.33
C ALA A 70 -3.52 3.56 12.52
N ALA A 71 -2.36 4.18 12.81
CA ALA A 71 -2.23 5.17 13.88
C ALA A 71 -3.02 6.46 13.60
N VAL A 72 -2.98 6.98 12.37
CA VAL A 72 -3.73 8.17 11.94
C VAL A 72 -5.23 8.00 12.14
N PHE A 73 -5.76 6.80 11.89
CA PHE A 73 -7.20 6.50 11.95
C PHE A 73 -7.64 5.81 13.25
N SER A 74 -6.77 5.71 14.26
CA SER A 74 -7.11 5.20 15.59
C SER A 74 -7.37 6.35 16.56
N TYR A 75 -8.58 6.44 17.09
CA TYR A 75 -9.05 7.58 17.86
C TYR A 75 -9.34 7.24 19.32
N ARG A 76 -9.12 8.22 20.19
CA ARG A 76 -9.55 8.24 21.58
C ARG A 76 -10.30 9.55 21.87
N PRO A 77 -11.53 9.72 21.37
CA PRO A 77 -12.29 10.97 21.46
C PRO A 77 -12.51 11.53 22.88
N ALA A 78 -12.43 10.70 23.92
CA ALA A 78 -12.48 11.16 25.32
C ALA A 78 -11.17 11.84 25.79
N GLU A 79 -10.03 11.49 25.16
CA GLU A 79 -8.69 12.02 25.48
C GLU A 79 -8.21 13.06 24.44
N GLN A 80 -8.81 13.04 23.26
CA GLN A 80 -8.39 13.80 22.09
C GLN A 80 -9.38 14.92 21.79
N THR A 81 -8.88 16.13 21.59
CA THR A 81 -9.72 17.27 21.17
C THR A 81 -10.41 17.01 19.83
N ASP A 82 -9.66 16.44 18.89
CA ASP A 82 -10.12 16.12 17.53
C ASP A 82 -9.22 15.07 16.87
N GLN A 83 -9.57 14.69 15.63
CA GLN A 83 -8.89 13.66 14.84
C GLN A 83 -7.40 13.94 14.62
N ARG A 84 -6.96 15.22 14.64
CA ARG A 84 -5.54 15.57 14.45
C ARG A 84 -4.66 15.07 15.60
N ALA A 85 -5.23 14.79 16.77
CA ALA A 85 -4.46 14.19 17.87
C ALA A 85 -3.92 12.79 17.53
N ALA A 86 -4.69 11.98 16.80
CA ALA A 86 -4.23 10.69 16.29
C ALA A 86 -3.12 10.87 15.25
N PHE A 87 -3.30 11.82 14.32
CA PHE A 87 -2.26 12.21 13.36
C PHE A 87 -0.94 12.61 14.04
N ARG A 88 -1.01 13.44 15.10
CA ARG A 88 0.18 13.85 15.88
C ARG A 88 0.91 12.67 16.53
N THR A 89 0.18 11.64 16.95
CA THR A 89 0.77 10.42 17.53
C THR A 89 1.55 9.62 16.49
N ALA A 90 1.09 9.61 15.23
CA ALA A 90 1.74 8.91 14.13
C ALA A 90 2.99 9.63 13.56
N ARG A 91 3.32 10.84 14.02
CA ARG A 91 4.42 11.67 13.50
C ARG A 91 5.79 10.99 13.47
N LEU A 92 6.05 10.07 14.39
CA LEU A 92 7.32 9.32 14.44
C LEU A 92 7.54 8.44 13.21
N LEU A 93 6.48 8.10 12.48
CA LEU A 93 6.51 7.29 11.26
C LEU A 93 6.46 8.14 9.99
N MET A 94 6.46 9.47 10.10
CA MET A 94 6.21 10.39 8.99
C MET A 94 7.46 11.19 8.63
N ASP A 95 7.56 11.56 7.35
CA ASP A 95 8.47 12.60 6.91
C ASP A 95 8.10 13.91 7.65
N PRO A 96 9.06 14.61 8.28
CA PRO A 96 8.76 15.82 9.06
C PRO A 96 8.09 16.94 8.25
N GLY A 97 8.46 17.06 6.97
CA GLY A 97 7.88 18.04 6.06
C GLY A 97 6.41 17.74 5.76
N PHE A 98 6.10 16.48 5.46
CA PHE A 98 4.74 15.98 5.31
C PHE A 98 3.92 16.16 6.60
N ALA A 99 4.44 15.73 7.74
CA ALA A 99 3.77 15.85 9.03
C ALA A 99 3.40 17.29 9.39
N THR A 100 4.22 18.26 8.97
CA THR A 100 3.98 19.69 9.23
C THR A 100 2.90 20.26 8.32
N ARG A 101 2.98 19.98 7.00
CA ARG A 101 2.06 20.56 6.02
C ARG A 101 0.66 19.96 6.06
N THR A 102 0.54 18.70 6.45
CA THR A 102 -0.68 17.91 6.22
C THR A 102 -1.59 17.81 7.45
N GLU A 103 -1.10 18.10 8.66
CA GLU A 103 -1.92 17.98 9.89
C GLU A 103 -3.32 18.62 9.79
N PRO A 104 -3.51 19.84 9.21
CA PRO A 104 -4.83 20.43 9.09
C PRO A 104 -5.82 19.59 8.26
N ALA A 105 -5.34 18.87 7.23
CA ALA A 105 -6.17 18.04 6.36
C ALA A 105 -6.67 16.77 7.04
N ALA A 106 -6.04 16.33 8.13
CA ALA A 106 -6.42 15.10 8.83
C ALA A 106 -7.86 15.12 9.40
N MET A 107 -8.46 16.30 9.56
CA MET A 107 -9.85 16.45 10.03
C MET A 107 -10.91 15.93 9.05
N VAL A 108 -10.57 15.78 7.77
CA VAL A 108 -11.54 15.45 6.71
C VAL A 108 -11.24 14.13 6.01
N TRP A 109 -10.25 13.37 6.49
CA TRP A 109 -9.86 12.09 5.88
C TRP A 109 -10.77 10.94 6.24
N ALA A 110 -11.39 10.97 7.43
CA ALA A 110 -12.36 9.98 7.82
C ALA A 110 -13.78 10.56 7.71
N PRO A 111 -14.79 9.76 7.34
CA PRO A 111 -16.18 10.18 7.27
C PRO A 111 -16.80 10.30 8.69
N ILE A 112 -16.16 11.06 9.58
CA ILE A 112 -16.57 11.27 10.97
C ILE A 112 -17.11 12.69 11.10
N THR A 113 -18.41 12.80 11.36
CA THR A 113 -19.05 14.09 11.63
C THR A 113 -18.73 14.60 13.03
N GLY A 114 -18.86 15.90 13.26
CA GLY A 114 -18.69 16.48 14.60
C GLY A 114 -19.68 15.90 15.63
N ALA A 115 -20.91 15.57 15.21
CA ALA A 115 -21.90 14.93 16.07
C ALA A 115 -21.47 13.51 16.48
N LEU A 116 -20.93 12.72 15.54
CA LEU A 116 -20.41 11.38 15.83
C LEU A 116 -19.19 11.45 16.77
N TRP A 117 -18.27 12.39 16.52
CA TRP A 117 -17.14 12.62 17.42
C TRP A 117 -17.60 12.95 18.85
N GLN A 118 -18.53 13.91 18.99
CA GLN A 118 -19.06 14.30 20.30
C GLN A 118 -19.80 13.17 21.00
N GLN A 119 -20.52 12.33 20.25
CA GLN A 119 -21.14 11.12 20.77
C GLN A 119 -20.07 10.18 21.35
N TRP A 120 -19.03 9.84 20.58
CA TRP A 120 -17.94 8.98 21.04
C TRP A 120 -17.18 9.56 22.23
N THR A 121 -16.97 10.88 22.26
CA THR A 121 -16.38 11.56 23.43
C THR A 121 -17.23 11.34 24.68
N THR A 122 -18.56 11.50 24.57
CA THR A 122 -19.48 11.38 25.70
C THR A 122 -19.62 9.94 26.20
N SER A 123 -19.60 8.96 25.30
CA SER A 123 -19.69 7.53 25.64
C SER A 123 -18.35 6.88 25.99
N GLY A 124 -17.23 7.60 25.86
CA GLY A 124 -15.90 7.03 26.05
C GLY A 124 -15.51 6.01 24.97
N THR A 125 -16.15 6.06 23.80
CA THR A 125 -15.88 5.13 22.69
C THR A 125 -14.50 5.39 22.11
N THR A 126 -13.60 4.41 22.21
CA THR A 126 -12.35 4.39 21.41
C THR A 126 -12.59 3.78 20.03
N VAL A 127 -11.77 4.18 19.06
CA VAL A 127 -11.78 3.62 17.70
C VAL A 127 -10.42 3.02 17.41
N THR A 128 -10.37 1.73 17.09
CA THR A 128 -9.13 1.05 16.68
C THR A 128 -9.16 0.82 15.17
N ALA A 129 -8.17 1.35 14.45
CA ALA A 129 -8.03 1.12 13.02
C ALA A 129 -7.00 0.05 12.70
N THR A 130 -7.28 -0.70 11.64
CA THR A 130 -6.32 -1.59 10.97
C THR A 130 -6.18 -1.16 9.51
N ALA A 131 -4.96 -1.12 8.99
CA ALA A 131 -4.68 -0.88 7.58
C ALA A 131 -4.06 -2.13 6.95
N ARG A 132 -4.44 -2.45 5.71
CA ARG A 132 -3.92 -3.60 4.96
C ARG A 132 -3.60 -3.17 3.53
N VAL A 133 -2.43 -3.58 3.03
CA VAL A 133 -2.03 -3.40 1.64
C VAL A 133 -3.00 -4.15 0.73
N THR A 134 -3.48 -3.49 -0.32
CA THR A 134 -4.29 -4.11 -1.38
C THR A 134 -3.39 -4.53 -2.54
N GLY A 135 -3.94 -5.32 -3.47
CA GLY A 135 -3.26 -5.65 -4.73
C GLY A 135 -3.54 -4.64 -5.84
N ASP A 136 -4.00 -3.43 -5.51
CA ASP A 136 -4.31 -2.41 -6.51
C ASP A 136 -3.03 -1.85 -7.14
N ASP A 137 -3.16 -1.41 -8.38
CA ASP A 137 -2.04 -0.90 -9.15
C ASP A 137 -1.43 0.36 -8.50
N HIS A 138 -0.11 0.43 -8.50
CA HIS A 138 0.65 1.53 -7.95
C HIS A 138 1.91 1.77 -8.78
N PRO A 139 2.48 2.99 -8.77
CA PRO A 139 3.77 3.23 -9.40
C PRO A 139 4.83 2.22 -8.92
N ALA A 140 5.73 1.84 -9.82
CA ALA A 140 6.84 0.94 -9.48
C ALA A 140 7.68 1.54 -8.34
N ASP A 141 8.03 0.69 -7.37
CA ASP A 141 8.92 1.08 -6.27
C ASP A 141 10.32 1.42 -6.81
N THR A 142 11.00 2.34 -6.12
CA THR A 142 12.42 2.61 -6.34
C THR A 142 13.21 2.35 -5.06
N ALA A 143 14.53 2.52 -5.13
CA ALA A 143 15.38 2.41 -3.95
C ALA A 143 15.02 3.42 -2.83
N THR A 144 14.28 4.50 -3.11
CA THR A 144 13.98 5.57 -2.16
C THR A 144 12.52 6.02 -2.12
N THR A 145 11.64 5.42 -2.94
CA THR A 145 10.21 5.73 -3.00
C THR A 145 9.38 4.46 -3.07
N SER A 146 8.25 4.43 -2.35
CA SER A 146 7.27 3.35 -2.44
C SER A 146 5.85 3.91 -2.35
N ALA A 147 4.90 3.30 -3.05
CA ALA A 147 3.49 3.69 -3.05
C ALA A 147 2.61 2.47 -2.84
N ARG A 148 1.56 2.60 -2.02
CA ARG A 148 0.59 1.52 -1.78
C ARG A 148 -0.82 2.08 -1.65
N VAL A 149 -1.79 1.32 -2.15
CA VAL A 149 -3.19 1.48 -1.77
C VAL A 149 -3.45 0.60 -0.55
N LEU A 150 -4.06 1.16 0.48
CA LEU A 150 -4.40 0.47 1.72
C LEU A 150 -5.92 0.47 1.89
N THR A 151 -6.49 -0.66 2.34
CA THR A 151 -7.83 -0.68 2.91
C THR A 151 -7.73 -0.42 4.41
N VAL A 152 -8.49 0.56 4.90
CA VAL A 152 -8.61 0.88 6.33
C VAL A 152 -9.95 0.35 6.86
N THR A 153 -9.90 -0.23 8.05
CA THR A 153 -11.10 -0.55 8.84
C THR A 153 -10.96 0.05 10.21
N ALA A 154 -11.79 1.05 10.54
CA ALA A 154 -11.86 1.68 11.85
C ALA A 154 -13.05 1.10 12.64
N ARG A 155 -12.77 0.48 13.79
CA ARG A 155 -13.76 -0.21 14.63
C ARG A 155 -14.01 0.56 15.93
N PRO A 156 -15.21 1.12 16.12
CA PRO A 156 -15.67 1.64 17.40
C PRO A 156 -15.75 0.52 18.45
N SER A 157 -15.33 0.81 19.68
CA SER A 157 -15.34 -0.13 20.80
C SER A 157 -16.73 -0.36 21.41
N ASP A 158 -17.71 0.50 21.11
CA ASP A 158 -19.11 0.37 21.53
C ASP A 158 -19.92 -0.60 20.63
N GLY A 159 -19.28 -1.25 19.67
CA GLY A 159 -19.93 -2.14 18.71
C GLY A 159 -20.67 -1.42 17.57
N GLY A 160 -20.48 -0.10 17.43
CA GLY A 160 -20.99 0.66 16.30
C GLY A 160 -20.45 0.16 14.95
N THR A 161 -21.12 0.56 13.87
CA THR A 161 -20.76 0.16 12.49
C THR A 161 -19.31 0.55 12.18
N PRO A 162 -18.45 -0.41 11.76
CA PRO A 162 -17.10 -0.10 11.34
C PRO A 162 -17.07 0.82 10.11
N LEU A 163 -16.10 1.74 10.09
CA LEU A 163 -15.82 2.57 8.92
C LEU A 163 -14.85 1.83 8.01
N HIS A 164 -15.16 1.78 6.71
CA HIS A 164 -14.33 1.16 5.69
C HIS A 164 -14.05 2.16 4.58
N PHE A 165 -12.78 2.37 4.25
CA PHE A 165 -12.36 3.26 3.18
C PHE A 165 -10.95 2.90 2.70
N THR A 166 -10.60 3.35 1.50
CA THR A 166 -9.27 3.17 0.93
C THR A 166 -8.41 4.40 1.15
N VAL A 167 -7.10 4.21 1.24
CA VAL A 167 -6.12 5.28 1.41
C VAL A 167 -4.97 5.03 0.44
N TYR A 168 -4.64 6.02 -0.37
CA TYR A 168 -3.43 6.00 -1.16
C TYR A 168 -2.28 6.58 -0.33
N THR A 169 -1.16 5.86 -0.27
CA THR A 169 -0.06 6.19 0.62
C THR A 169 1.27 6.17 -0.11
N HIS A 170 2.16 7.06 0.33
CA HIS A 170 3.52 7.16 -0.18
C HIS A 170 4.52 7.11 0.97
N ALA A 171 5.62 6.38 0.75
CA ALA A 171 6.77 6.41 1.62
C ALA A 171 8.01 6.87 0.87
N THR A 172 8.87 7.61 1.57
CA THR A 172 10.19 7.99 1.08
C THR A 172 11.27 7.65 2.10
N ARG A 173 12.50 7.53 1.61
CA ARG A 173 13.72 7.53 2.42
C ARG A 173 14.84 8.27 1.67
N PRO A 174 15.78 8.93 2.36
CA PRO A 174 16.82 9.73 1.70
C PRO A 174 17.86 8.89 0.93
N ASN A 175 18.10 7.65 1.34
CA ASN A 175 19.00 6.70 0.69
C ASN A 175 18.65 5.26 1.11
N PRO A 176 19.20 4.21 0.45
CA PRO A 176 18.85 2.81 0.76
C PRO A 176 19.17 2.35 2.18
N ALA A 177 20.14 2.97 2.86
CA ALA A 177 20.51 2.63 4.23
C ALA A 177 19.56 3.24 5.28
N ALA A 178 18.77 4.25 4.90
CA ALA A 178 17.85 4.94 5.81
C ALA A 178 16.49 4.22 5.93
N GLY A 179 15.78 4.52 7.02
CA GLY A 179 14.45 3.99 7.26
C GLY A 179 13.40 4.70 6.42
N TRP A 180 12.32 3.99 6.10
CA TRP A 180 11.16 4.54 5.41
C TRP A 180 10.34 5.45 6.31
N GLN A 181 9.71 6.46 5.71
CA GLN A 181 8.80 7.38 6.38
C GLN A 181 7.58 7.64 5.48
N LEU A 182 6.39 7.71 6.07
CA LEU A 182 5.16 8.13 5.38
C LEU A 182 5.32 9.58 4.92
N SER A 183 5.28 9.80 3.61
CA SER A 183 5.51 11.09 2.96
C SER A 183 4.27 11.63 2.22
N GLY A 184 3.21 10.82 2.12
CA GLY A 184 1.96 11.17 1.47
C GLY A 184 0.83 10.27 1.92
N LEU A 185 -0.37 10.85 2.10
CA LEU A 185 -1.60 10.15 2.43
C LEU A 185 -2.76 10.89 1.77
N GLU A 186 -3.56 10.15 1.00
CA GLU A 186 -4.76 10.65 0.34
C GLU A 186 -5.93 9.69 0.56
N VAL A 187 -7.11 10.24 0.87
CA VAL A 187 -8.35 9.48 0.95
C VAL A 187 -9.21 9.90 -0.25
N PRO A 188 -9.51 8.99 -1.19
CA PRO A 188 -10.38 9.29 -2.32
C PRO A 188 -11.75 9.76 -1.84
N SER A 189 -12.25 10.83 -2.44
CA SER A 189 -13.57 11.43 -2.19
C SER A 189 -14.72 10.68 -2.85
#